data_AF-A0A1I4RJL6-F1
#
_entry.id   AF-A0A1I4RJL6-F1
#
_cell.length_a   1.000
_cell.length_b   1.000
_cell.length_c   1.000
_cell.angle_alpha   90.00
_cell.angle_beta   90.00
_cell.angle_gamma   90.00
#
_symmetry.space_group_name_H-M   'P 1'
#
loop_
_entity.id
_entity.type
_entity.pdbx_description
1 polymer ?
#
loop_
_entity_poly.entity_id
_entity_poly.type
_entity_poly.pdbx_seq_one_letter_code
_entity_poly.pdbx_strand_id
1 'polypeptide(L)'
;MDNQIEIGKFVSLRKQELGSRNDELIQRLWISSQSIHRWLQYCQYHYFNLVNSTESVDLALDRISQYRRKGENVTVRYVYEANIVAFLNSLHALLDSFPYLLNLFIPVFQNPDSTSIKWSESFVKKYDGYSFYDELSDFMLDPTFNKVKGYVNTTKHKYLIRIANNYKNLEFEEYQFKRPVRDQNGKISFQEELLPRQDAIAFVAECHNSLIPRFFHLCGSVLASKGN
;
A
#
# COMPACT_ATOMS: atom_id res chain seq x y z
N MET A 1 4.52 -14.40 11.40
CA MET A 1 3.97 -13.05 11.62
C MET A 1 2.60 -13.03 10.96
N ASP A 2 1.56 -12.74 11.72
CA ASP A 2 0.19 -12.67 11.22
C ASP A 2 0.04 -11.39 10.37
N ASN A 3 0.13 -11.55 9.05
CA ASN A 3 -0.04 -10.47 8.07
C ASN A 3 -1.53 -10.13 7.88
N GLN A 4 -2.28 -9.90 8.95
CA GLN A 4 -3.71 -9.60 8.86
C GLN A 4 -4.14 -8.58 9.93
N ILE A 5 -5.09 -7.71 9.57
CA ILE A 5 -5.78 -6.88 10.55
C ILE A 5 -6.68 -7.78 11.39
N GLU A 6 -6.58 -7.65 12.71
CA GLU A 6 -7.52 -8.26 13.64
C GLU A 6 -8.84 -7.47 13.66
N ILE A 7 -9.66 -7.63 12.61
CA ILE A 7 -10.92 -6.89 12.42
C ILE A 7 -11.81 -6.98 13.66
N GLY A 8 -11.89 -8.18 14.24
CA GLY A 8 -12.65 -8.44 15.45
C GLY A 8 -12.23 -7.55 16.62
N LYS A 9 -10.92 -7.33 16.81
CA LYS A 9 -10.38 -6.49 17.90
C LYS A 9 -10.66 -5.00 17.70
N PHE A 10 -10.47 -4.48 16.48
CA PHE A 10 -10.81 -3.08 16.16
C PHE A 10 -12.28 -2.78 16.50
N VAL A 11 -13.18 -3.66 16.04
CA VAL A 11 -14.62 -3.49 16.25
C VAL A 11 -15.00 -3.70 17.72
N SER A 12 -14.45 -4.70 18.40
CA SER A 12 -14.80 -5.00 19.78
C SER A 12 -14.37 -3.88 20.74
N LEU A 13 -13.12 -3.39 20.61
CA LEU A 13 -12.60 -2.31 21.47
C LEU A 13 -13.42 -1.03 21.26
N ARG A 14 -13.76 -0.70 20.02
CA ARG A 14 -14.57 0.50 19.74
C ARG A 14 -15.99 0.37 20.25
N LYS A 15 -16.60 -0.83 20.16
CA LYS A 15 -17.92 -1.11 20.75
C LYS A 15 -17.92 -0.96 22.27
N GLN A 16 -16.86 -1.43 22.94
CA GLN A 16 -16.73 -1.32 24.40
C GLN A 16 -16.67 0.14 24.85
N GLU A 17 -15.95 0.99 24.12
CA GLU A 17 -15.82 2.41 24.45
C GLU A 17 -17.10 3.21 24.21
N LEU A 18 -17.80 2.96 23.11
CA LEU A 18 -18.99 3.73 22.71
C LEU A 18 -20.28 3.23 23.34
N GLY A 19 -20.29 2.01 23.88
CA GLY A 19 -21.52 1.30 24.26
C GLY A 19 -22.44 1.06 23.04
N SER A 20 -23.73 0.86 23.29
CA SER A 20 -24.77 0.64 22.26
C SER A 20 -25.24 1.93 21.54
N ARG A 21 -24.46 3.01 21.57
CA ARG A 21 -24.91 4.35 21.15
C ARG A 21 -24.50 4.77 19.74
N ASN A 22 -23.73 3.97 19.00
CA ASN A 22 -23.19 4.43 17.72
C ASN A 22 -22.99 3.30 16.69
N ASP A 23 -24.08 2.62 16.34
CA ASP A 23 -24.08 1.49 15.40
C ASP A 23 -23.53 1.87 14.01
N GLU A 24 -23.76 3.10 13.54
CA GLU A 24 -23.27 3.58 12.25
C GLU A 24 -21.74 3.66 12.21
N LEU A 25 -21.11 4.27 13.24
CA LEU A 25 -19.65 4.36 13.32
C LEU A 25 -19.01 2.96 13.38
N ILE A 26 -19.61 2.07 14.15
CA ILE A 26 -19.18 0.67 14.27
C ILE A 26 -19.30 -0.07 12.92
N GLN A 27 -20.39 0.16 12.19
CA GLN A 27 -20.57 -0.40 10.85
C GLN A 27 -19.52 0.14 9.87
N ARG A 28 -19.27 1.46 9.87
CA ARG A 28 -18.21 2.09 9.05
C ARG A 28 -16.84 1.51 9.37
N LEU A 29 -16.52 1.32 10.65
CA LEU A 29 -15.26 0.72 11.10
C LEU A 29 -15.13 -0.72 10.60
N TRP A 30 -16.19 -1.52 10.71
CA TRP A 30 -16.21 -2.89 10.20
C TRP A 30 -16.00 -2.93 8.68
N ILE A 31 -16.72 -2.12 7.92
CA ILE A 31 -16.59 -2.03 6.45
C ILE A 31 -15.16 -1.62 6.06
N SER A 32 -14.60 -0.60 6.72
CA SER A 32 -13.25 -0.12 6.43
C SER A 32 -12.19 -1.19 6.73
N SER A 33 -12.34 -1.93 7.82
CA SER A 33 -11.44 -3.03 8.18
C SER A 33 -11.52 -4.19 7.16
N GLN A 34 -12.73 -4.54 6.71
CA GLN A 34 -12.96 -5.54 5.67
C GLN A 34 -12.37 -5.11 4.32
N SER A 35 -12.45 -3.83 3.99
CA SER A 35 -11.83 -3.26 2.78
C SER A 35 -10.32 -3.51 2.77
N ILE A 36 -9.62 -3.24 3.87
CA ILE A 36 -8.17 -3.50 3.97
C ILE A 36 -7.86 -5.00 3.80
N HIS A 37 -8.63 -5.88 4.45
CA HIS A 37 -8.45 -7.32 4.27
C HIS A 37 -8.62 -7.75 2.81
N ARG A 38 -9.62 -7.22 2.11
CA ARG A 38 -9.86 -7.52 0.69
C ARG A 38 -8.71 -7.04 -0.19
N TRP A 39 -8.19 -5.84 0.05
CA TRP A 39 -7.03 -5.33 -0.70
C TRP A 39 -5.78 -6.18 -0.47
N LEU A 40 -5.58 -6.72 0.74
CA LEU A 40 -4.50 -7.66 1.02
C LEU A 40 -4.63 -8.92 0.17
N GLN A 41 -5.83 -9.50 0.08
CA GLN A 41 -6.08 -10.68 -0.75
C GLN A 41 -5.77 -10.41 -2.22
N TYR A 42 -6.13 -9.22 -2.74
CA TYR A 42 -5.78 -8.82 -4.10
C TYR A 42 -4.26 -8.68 -4.29
N CYS A 43 -3.56 -8.09 -3.32
CA CYS A 43 -2.10 -8.03 -3.34
C CYS A 43 -1.49 -9.44 -3.40
N GLN A 44 -1.94 -10.36 -2.54
CA GLN A 44 -1.45 -11.74 -2.53
C GLN A 44 -1.71 -12.45 -3.86
N TYR A 45 -2.93 -12.36 -4.38
CA TYR A 45 -3.31 -12.95 -5.65
C TYR A 45 -2.40 -12.46 -6.79
N HIS A 46 -2.23 -11.15 -6.95
CA HIS A 46 -1.42 -10.60 -8.02
C HIS A 46 0.08 -10.86 -7.84
N TYR A 47 0.57 -10.90 -6.60
CA TYR A 47 1.96 -11.27 -6.31
C TYR A 47 2.27 -12.69 -6.75
N PHE A 48 1.47 -13.68 -6.34
CA PHE A 48 1.72 -15.08 -6.70
C PHE A 48 1.54 -15.34 -8.20
N ASN A 49 0.56 -14.69 -8.83
CA ASN A 49 0.43 -14.75 -10.29
C ASN A 49 1.60 -14.10 -11.01
N LEU A 50 2.16 -13.01 -10.49
CA LEU A 50 3.37 -12.40 -11.03
C LEU A 50 4.55 -13.37 -10.95
N VAL A 51 4.79 -13.98 -9.79
CA VAL A 51 5.89 -14.95 -9.59
C VAL A 51 5.76 -16.10 -10.58
N ASN A 52 4.57 -16.68 -10.71
CA ASN A 52 4.31 -17.77 -11.67
C ASN A 52 4.44 -17.31 -13.13
N SER A 53 4.12 -16.05 -13.42
CA SER A 53 4.14 -15.54 -14.79
C SER A 53 5.48 -14.99 -15.26
N THR A 54 6.49 -14.97 -14.39
CA THR A 54 7.83 -14.41 -14.64
C THR A 54 8.93 -15.46 -14.51
N GLU A 55 8.60 -16.74 -14.71
CA GLU A 55 9.60 -17.81 -14.82
C GLU A 55 10.61 -17.49 -15.95
N SER A 56 11.87 -17.90 -15.77
CA SER A 56 12.97 -17.50 -16.66
C SER A 56 12.74 -17.88 -18.13
N VAL A 57 12.04 -18.98 -18.38
CA VAL A 57 11.67 -19.44 -19.73
C VAL A 57 10.69 -18.47 -20.39
N ASP A 58 9.68 -18.03 -19.64
CA ASP A 58 8.64 -17.14 -20.17
C ASP A 58 9.18 -15.75 -20.49
N LEU A 59 10.05 -15.21 -19.64
CA LEU A 59 10.74 -13.94 -19.90
C LEU A 59 11.67 -14.02 -21.12
N ALA A 60 12.36 -15.15 -21.31
CA ALA A 60 13.20 -15.37 -22.48
C ALA A 60 12.38 -15.45 -23.78
N LEU A 61 11.27 -16.20 -23.76
CA LEU A 61 10.40 -16.37 -24.93
C LEU A 61 9.69 -15.08 -25.34
N ASP A 62 9.21 -14.28 -24.38
CA ASP A 62 8.60 -12.95 -24.62
C ASP A 62 9.55 -11.97 -25.33
N ARG A 63 10.86 -12.11 -25.08
CA ARG A 63 11.86 -11.23 -25.70
C ARG A 63 12.15 -11.60 -27.15
N ILE A 64 12.06 -12.89 -27.49
CA ILE A 64 12.37 -13.42 -28.83
C ILE A 64 11.15 -13.30 -29.76
N SER A 65 9.95 -13.44 -29.23
CA SER A 65 8.70 -13.43 -30.00
C SER A 65 7.53 -12.98 -29.13
N GLN A 66 6.39 -12.67 -29.75
CA GLN A 66 5.13 -12.46 -29.02
C GLN A 66 4.62 -13.80 -28.47
N TYR A 67 5.24 -14.26 -27.38
CA TYR A 67 4.95 -15.56 -26.76
C TYR A 67 3.66 -15.50 -25.96
N ARG A 68 2.87 -16.57 -26.06
CA ARG A 68 1.58 -16.77 -25.39
C ARG A 68 1.50 -18.19 -24.87
N ARG A 69 1.17 -18.38 -23.59
CA ARG A 69 0.99 -19.73 -23.04
C ARG A 69 -0.26 -20.38 -23.60
N LYS A 70 -0.31 -21.72 -23.57
CA LYS A 70 -1.49 -22.48 -23.99
C LYS A 70 -2.67 -22.12 -23.09
N GLY A 71 -3.79 -21.71 -23.69
CA GLY A 71 -5.01 -21.34 -22.97
C GLY A 71 -5.13 -19.86 -22.60
N GLU A 72 -4.06 -19.07 -22.75
CA GLU A 72 -4.13 -17.62 -22.60
C GLU A 72 -4.61 -16.95 -23.90
N ASN A 73 -5.28 -15.80 -23.78
CA ASN A 73 -5.75 -14.99 -24.90
C ASN A 73 -4.82 -13.80 -25.22
N VAL A 74 -3.87 -13.49 -24.34
CA VAL A 74 -2.91 -12.39 -24.46
C VAL A 74 -1.48 -12.91 -24.38
N THR A 75 -0.49 -12.12 -24.82
CA THR A 75 0.92 -12.49 -24.64
C THR A 75 1.33 -12.46 -23.17
N VAL A 76 2.39 -13.20 -22.84
CA VAL A 76 2.96 -13.22 -21.48
C VAL A 76 3.30 -11.81 -20.96
N ARG A 77 3.73 -10.89 -21.85
CA ARG A 77 3.91 -9.48 -21.50
C ARG A 77 2.71 -8.87 -20.82
N TYR A 78 1.54 -8.99 -21.42
CA TYR A 78 0.33 -8.42 -20.83
C TYR A 78 0.01 -9.06 -19.47
N VAL A 79 0.36 -10.34 -19.26
CA VAL A 79 0.14 -11.04 -18.00
C VAL A 79 0.99 -10.46 -16.87
N TYR A 80 2.31 -10.33 -17.06
CA TYR A 80 3.16 -9.78 -15.99
C TYR A 80 2.90 -8.28 -15.77
N GLU A 81 2.66 -7.50 -16.84
CA GLU A 81 2.35 -6.07 -16.72
C GLU A 81 1.04 -5.86 -15.96
N ALA A 82 -0.01 -6.62 -16.28
CA ALA A 82 -1.29 -6.53 -15.59
C ALA A 82 -1.17 -6.89 -14.10
N ASN A 83 -0.40 -7.94 -13.76
CA ASN A 83 -0.21 -8.32 -12.36
C ASN A 83 0.61 -7.28 -11.58
N ILE A 84 1.65 -6.70 -12.17
CA ILE A 84 2.42 -5.61 -11.53
C ILE A 84 1.52 -4.39 -11.28
N VAL A 85 0.78 -3.93 -12.31
CA VAL A 85 -0.11 -2.78 -12.20
C VAL A 85 -1.21 -3.03 -11.18
N ALA A 86 -1.85 -4.20 -11.22
CA ALA A 86 -2.93 -4.55 -10.31
C ALA A 86 -2.45 -4.71 -8.87
N PHE A 87 -1.26 -5.29 -8.66
CA PHE A 87 -0.62 -5.37 -7.35
C PHE A 87 -0.39 -3.98 -6.77
N LEU A 88 0.28 -3.08 -7.51
CA LEU A 88 0.65 -1.75 -7.02
C LEU A 88 -0.58 -0.87 -6.76
N ASN A 89 -1.61 -0.96 -7.60
CA ASN A 89 -2.88 -0.26 -7.36
C ASN A 89 -3.61 -0.80 -6.12
N SER A 90 -3.66 -2.13 -5.96
CA SER A 90 -4.28 -2.76 -4.79
C SER A 90 -3.54 -2.40 -3.51
N LEU A 91 -2.21 -2.38 -3.55
CA LEU A 91 -1.36 -2.01 -2.42
C LEU A 91 -1.54 -0.53 -2.06
N HIS A 92 -1.58 0.35 -3.05
CA HIS A 92 -1.87 1.76 -2.80
C HIS A 92 -3.24 1.93 -2.14
N ALA A 93 -4.28 1.25 -2.63
CA ALA A 93 -5.61 1.30 -2.03
C ALA A 93 -5.65 0.72 -0.60
N LEU A 94 -4.91 -0.37 -0.33
CA LEU A 94 -4.73 -0.95 1.01
C LEU A 94 -4.17 0.11 1.97
N LEU A 95 -3.06 0.75 1.59
CA LEU A 95 -2.34 1.70 2.44
C LEU A 95 -3.10 3.03 2.59
N ASP A 96 -3.71 3.54 1.52
CA ASP A 96 -4.43 4.82 1.51
C ASP A 96 -5.80 4.73 2.22
N SER A 97 -6.32 3.52 2.46
CA SER A 97 -7.51 3.29 3.29
C SER A 97 -7.25 3.47 4.79
N PHE A 98 -5.99 3.36 5.23
CA PHE A 98 -5.65 3.34 6.65
C PHE A 98 -5.91 4.64 7.41
N PRO A 99 -5.60 5.84 6.89
CA PRO A 99 -5.91 7.10 7.58
C PRO A 99 -7.37 7.21 8.00
N TYR A 100 -8.27 6.76 7.12
CA TYR A 100 -9.71 6.72 7.39
C TYR A 100 -10.05 5.69 8.48
N LEU A 101 -9.53 4.46 8.37
CA LEU A 101 -9.69 3.45 9.42
C LEU A 101 -9.24 3.98 10.78
N LEU A 102 -8.05 4.60 10.83
CA LEU A 102 -7.45 5.13 12.05
C LEU A 102 -8.33 6.23 12.65
N ASN A 103 -8.88 7.15 11.85
CA ASN A 103 -9.77 8.18 12.37
C ASN A 103 -11.13 7.63 12.84
N LEU A 104 -11.64 6.55 12.26
CA LEU A 104 -12.85 5.89 12.79
C LEU A 104 -12.58 5.22 14.15
N PHE A 105 -11.37 4.65 14.32
CA PHE A 105 -10.98 3.95 15.54
C PHE A 105 -10.55 4.91 16.67
N ILE A 106 -9.74 5.91 16.34
CA ILE A 106 -9.25 6.99 17.20
C ILE A 106 -9.58 8.33 16.50
N PRO A 107 -10.76 8.92 16.78
CA PRO A 107 -11.18 10.15 16.13
C PRO A 107 -10.36 11.34 16.61
N VAL A 108 -9.64 11.95 15.68
CA VAL A 108 -8.95 13.24 15.88
C VAL A 108 -9.49 14.33 14.94
N PHE A 109 -10.31 13.93 13.97
CA PHE A 109 -11.10 14.81 13.10
C PHE A 109 -12.59 14.67 13.44
N GLN A 110 -13.29 15.80 13.59
CA GLN A 110 -14.73 15.82 13.89
C GLN A 110 -15.57 15.25 12.73
N ASN A 111 -15.21 15.59 11.50
CA ASN A 111 -15.87 15.05 10.31
C ASN A 111 -15.06 13.86 9.76
N PRO A 112 -15.57 12.62 9.84
CA PRO A 112 -14.89 11.44 9.31
C PRO A 112 -14.77 11.41 7.78
N ASP A 113 -15.52 12.25 7.07
CA ASP A 113 -15.50 12.37 5.60
C ASP A 113 -14.63 13.55 5.12
N SER A 114 -13.83 14.13 6.01
CA SER A 114 -12.89 15.19 5.67
C SER A 114 -11.81 14.73 4.69
N THR A 115 -11.60 15.50 3.62
CA THR A 115 -10.50 15.29 2.64
C THR A 115 -9.10 15.48 3.22
N SER A 116 -9.01 15.93 4.48
CA SER A 116 -7.76 16.02 5.25
C SER A 116 -7.34 14.69 5.87
N ILE A 117 -8.23 13.69 5.91
CA ILE A 117 -7.95 12.35 6.42
C ILE A 117 -7.22 11.56 5.34
N LYS A 118 -5.90 11.79 5.24
CA LYS A 118 -4.99 11.17 4.27
C LYS A 118 -3.55 11.29 4.76
N TRP A 119 -2.67 10.46 4.23
CA TRP A 119 -1.24 10.52 4.52
C TRP A 119 -0.64 11.90 4.25
N SER A 120 -0.34 12.62 5.32
CA SER A 120 0.24 13.97 5.32
C SER A 120 0.82 14.28 6.70
N GLU A 121 1.77 15.22 6.76
CA GLU A 121 2.34 15.66 8.04
C GLU A 121 1.26 16.19 9.00
N SER A 122 0.27 16.93 8.48
CA SER A 122 -0.83 17.45 9.29
C SER A 122 -1.72 16.35 9.86
N PHE A 123 -1.97 15.27 9.11
CA PHE A 123 -2.69 14.09 9.59
C PHE A 123 -1.90 13.37 10.69
N VAL A 124 -0.61 13.06 10.44
CA VAL A 124 0.23 12.32 11.39
C VAL A 124 0.39 13.10 12.70
N LYS A 125 0.61 14.42 12.64
CA LYS A 125 0.74 15.29 13.83
C LYS A 125 -0.50 15.29 14.74
N LYS A 126 -1.69 14.92 14.25
CA LYS A 126 -2.88 14.80 15.11
C LYS A 126 -2.79 13.65 16.10
N TYR A 127 -1.82 12.75 15.93
CA TYR A 127 -1.60 11.59 16.78
C TYR A 127 -0.33 11.69 17.64
N ASP A 128 0.26 12.88 17.84
CA ASP A 128 1.53 13.06 18.58
C ASP A 128 1.53 12.55 20.03
N GLY A 129 0.37 12.52 20.68
CA GLY A 129 0.20 12.00 22.05
C GLY A 129 -0.03 10.49 22.16
N TYR A 130 -0.03 9.74 21.05
CA TYR A 130 -0.28 8.30 21.07
C TYR A 130 1.02 7.51 20.99
N SER A 131 1.07 6.35 21.66
CA SER A 131 2.27 5.50 21.71
C SER A 131 2.75 4.98 20.34
N PHE A 132 1.87 4.94 19.34
CA PHE A 132 2.20 4.52 17.97
C PHE A 132 2.65 5.69 17.06
N TYR A 133 2.78 6.91 17.58
CA TYR A 133 3.08 8.10 16.77
C TYR A 133 4.35 7.96 15.93
N ASP A 134 5.43 7.49 16.54
CA ASP A 134 6.72 7.35 15.85
C ASP A 134 6.62 6.33 14.72
N GLU A 135 5.96 5.19 14.95
CA GLU A 135 5.73 4.18 13.91
C GLU A 135 4.85 4.71 12.76
N LEU A 136 3.83 5.51 13.09
CA LEU A 136 2.97 6.15 12.09
C LEU A 136 3.76 7.14 11.23
N SER A 137 4.64 7.92 11.87
CA SER A 137 5.54 8.87 11.22
C SER A 137 6.53 8.15 10.32
N ASP A 138 7.20 7.11 10.83
CA ASP A 138 8.16 6.29 10.09
C ASP A 138 7.52 5.58 8.88
N PHE A 139 6.27 5.13 9.01
CA PHE A 139 5.55 4.56 7.88
C PHE A 139 5.26 5.60 6.80
N MET A 140 4.82 6.81 7.17
CA MET A 140 4.62 7.91 6.21
C MET A 140 5.92 8.29 5.48
N LEU A 141 7.05 8.20 6.19
CA LEU A 141 8.39 8.52 5.68
C LEU A 141 9.02 7.37 4.87
N ASP A 142 8.36 6.22 4.78
CA ASP A 142 8.92 5.05 4.11
C ASP A 142 9.15 5.30 2.61
N PRO A 143 10.38 5.09 2.09
CA PRO A 143 10.67 5.31 0.68
C PRO A 143 9.87 4.41 -0.26
N THR A 144 9.63 3.16 0.12
CA THR A 144 8.94 2.15 -0.68
C THR A 144 7.45 2.46 -0.78
N PHE A 145 6.83 2.90 0.31
CA PHE A 145 5.49 3.48 0.30
C PHE A 145 5.37 4.68 -0.66
N ASN A 146 6.31 5.62 -0.58
CA ASN A 146 6.27 6.82 -1.41
C ASN A 146 6.54 6.53 -2.90
N LYS A 147 7.33 5.50 -3.22
CA LYS A 147 7.46 4.98 -4.60
C LYS A 147 6.15 4.39 -5.11
N VAL A 148 5.44 3.59 -4.31
CA VAL A 148 4.11 3.05 -4.67
C VAL A 148 3.13 4.20 -4.99
N LYS A 149 3.11 5.25 -4.16
CA LYS A 149 2.30 6.46 -4.43
C LYS A 149 2.71 7.16 -5.72
N GLY A 150 4.01 7.28 -5.98
CA GLY A 150 4.53 7.87 -7.22
C GLY A 150 4.10 7.10 -8.46
N TYR A 151 4.21 5.76 -8.41
CA TYR A 151 3.79 4.87 -9.47
C TYR A 151 2.30 5.05 -9.77
N VAL A 152 1.44 4.86 -8.76
CA VAL A 152 -0.03 4.91 -8.93
C VAL A 152 -0.51 6.29 -9.37
N ASN A 153 0.07 7.37 -8.84
CA ASN A 153 -0.27 8.72 -9.28
C ASN A 153 0.11 8.95 -10.74
N THR A 154 1.26 8.44 -11.18
CA THR A 154 1.68 8.54 -12.58
C THR A 154 0.73 7.77 -13.49
N THR A 155 0.39 6.52 -13.15
CA THR A 155 -0.55 5.71 -13.94
C THR A 155 -1.96 6.26 -13.97
N LYS A 156 -2.41 6.91 -12.89
CA LYS A 156 -3.74 7.50 -12.78
C LYS A 156 -3.90 8.82 -13.55
N HIS A 157 -2.86 9.66 -13.55
CA HIS A 157 -2.98 11.05 -14.02
C HIS A 157 -2.17 11.37 -15.28
N LYS A 158 -1.26 10.48 -15.70
CA LYS A 158 -0.38 10.70 -16.85
C LYS A 158 -0.50 9.55 -17.85
N TYR A 159 0.20 8.44 -17.60
CA TYR A 159 0.29 7.30 -18.52
C TYR A 159 0.71 6.04 -17.77
N LEU A 160 0.44 4.87 -18.37
CA LEU A 160 0.95 3.60 -17.85
C LEU A 160 2.48 3.56 -17.97
N ILE A 161 3.15 3.36 -16.83
CA ILE A 161 4.61 3.21 -16.79
C ILE A 161 4.94 1.90 -17.48
N ARG A 162 5.69 1.98 -18.57
CA ARG A 162 6.08 0.82 -19.35
C ARG A 162 7.09 -0.04 -18.58
N ILE A 163 7.01 -1.35 -18.79
CA ILE A 163 7.90 -2.33 -18.17
C ILE A 163 8.78 -2.94 -19.28
N ALA A 164 10.08 -2.72 -19.18
CA ALA A 164 11.06 -3.22 -20.13
C ALA A 164 11.61 -4.58 -19.67
N ASN A 165 11.58 -5.58 -20.55
CA ASN A 165 12.27 -6.84 -20.36
C ASN A 165 13.70 -6.75 -20.93
N ASN A 166 14.72 -6.83 -20.07
CA ASN A 166 16.13 -6.65 -20.45
C ASN A 166 16.96 -7.95 -20.47
N TYR A 167 16.30 -9.12 -20.54
CA TYR A 167 16.87 -10.49 -20.40
C TYR A 167 17.20 -10.95 -18.98
N LYS A 168 17.52 -10.03 -18.06
CA LYS A 168 17.87 -10.36 -16.67
C LYS A 168 16.69 -10.16 -15.73
N ASN A 169 15.95 -9.08 -15.93
CA ASN A 169 14.79 -8.71 -15.14
C ASN A 169 13.80 -7.85 -15.94
N LEU A 170 12.70 -7.50 -15.28
CA LEU A 170 11.73 -6.52 -15.73
C LEU A 170 12.05 -5.19 -15.06
N GLU A 171 12.20 -4.11 -15.82
CA GLU A 171 12.50 -2.78 -15.29
C GLU A 171 11.35 -1.82 -15.56
N PHE A 172 10.97 -1.02 -14.56
CA PHE A 172 10.12 0.14 -14.81
C PHE A 172 10.86 1.17 -15.67
N GLU A 173 10.18 1.77 -16.63
CA GLU A 173 10.58 3.08 -17.13
C GLU A 173 10.49 4.12 -16.01
N GLU A 174 11.28 5.19 -16.15
CA GLU A 174 11.46 6.20 -15.11
C GLU A 174 10.13 6.88 -14.75
N TYR A 175 9.92 7.13 -13.47
CA TYR A 175 8.75 7.87 -13.00
C TYR A 175 9.08 8.75 -11.79
N GLN A 176 8.29 9.79 -11.61
CA GLN A 176 8.47 10.72 -10.50
C GLN A 176 7.75 10.23 -9.25
N PHE A 177 8.39 10.40 -8.10
CA PHE A 177 7.76 10.24 -6.81
C PHE A 177 8.17 11.36 -5.86
N LYS A 178 7.44 11.50 -4.76
CA LYS A 178 7.74 12.49 -3.72
C LYS A 178 8.51 11.81 -2.60
N ARG A 179 9.83 12.00 -2.54
CA ARG A 179 10.64 11.49 -1.44
C ARG A 179 10.42 12.36 -0.21
N PRO A 180 10.02 11.78 0.94
CA PRO A 180 9.97 12.53 2.17
C PRO A 180 11.38 12.78 2.71
N VAL A 181 11.64 14.00 3.18
CA VAL A 181 12.91 14.42 3.77
C VAL A 181 12.62 15.11 5.09
N ARG A 182 13.23 14.60 6.16
CA ARG A 182 13.18 15.21 7.48
C ARG A 182 14.41 16.10 7.66
N ASP A 183 14.20 17.37 7.96
CA ASP A 183 15.30 18.29 8.23
C ASP A 183 15.83 18.14 9.67
N GLN A 184 16.91 18.87 9.99
CA GLN A 184 17.54 18.85 11.31
C GLN A 184 16.62 19.33 12.44
N ASN A 185 15.57 20.08 12.11
CA ASN A 185 14.57 20.58 13.05
C ASN A 185 13.36 19.64 13.15
N GLY A 186 13.41 18.48 12.49
CA GLY A 186 12.34 17.49 12.49
C GLY A 186 11.17 17.82 11.56
N LYS A 187 11.24 18.90 10.77
CA LYS A 187 10.20 19.26 9.81
C LYS A 187 10.27 18.33 8.60
N ILE A 188 9.11 17.85 8.17
CA ILE A 188 8.99 16.95 7.02
C ILE A 188 8.70 17.78 5.78
N SER A 189 9.48 17.58 4.74
CA SER A 189 9.26 18.14 3.40
C SER A 189 9.22 17.02 2.38
N PHE A 190 8.63 17.28 1.21
CA PHE A 190 8.57 16.32 0.12
C PHE A 190 9.32 16.88 -1.07
N GLN A 191 10.35 16.18 -1.51
CA GLN A 191 11.16 16.54 -2.67
C GLN A 191 10.75 15.67 -3.84
N GLU A 192 10.56 16.27 -5.02
CA GLU A 192 10.34 15.48 -6.23
C GLU A 192 11.64 14.77 -6.62
N GLU A 193 11.54 13.48 -6.86
CA GLU A 193 12.65 12.63 -7.24
C GLU A 193 12.24 11.77 -8.44
N LEU A 194 13.17 11.64 -9.38
CA LEU A 194 13.02 10.72 -10.50
C LEU A 194 13.55 9.36 -10.05
N LEU A 195 12.67 8.36 -10.04
CA LEU A 195 13.11 7.00 -9.82
C LEU A 195 13.76 6.48 -11.10
N PRO A 196 15.04 6.06 -11.07
CA PRO A 196 15.69 5.46 -12.24
C PRO A 196 15.07 4.09 -12.53
N ARG A 197 15.49 3.47 -13.63
CA ARG A 197 15.08 2.09 -13.98
C ARG A 197 15.31 1.14 -12.81
N GLN A 198 14.22 0.70 -12.21
CA GLN A 198 14.21 -0.21 -11.06
C GLN A 198 13.65 -1.55 -11.49
N ASP A 199 14.23 -2.64 -10.98
CA ASP A 199 13.69 -3.98 -11.11
C ASP A 199 12.27 -4.06 -10.51
N ALA A 200 11.30 -4.29 -11.38
CA ALA A 200 9.88 -4.31 -11.05
C ALA A 200 9.50 -5.52 -10.20
N ILE A 201 10.10 -6.69 -10.46
CA ILE A 201 9.83 -7.91 -9.69
C ILE A 201 10.41 -7.76 -8.29
N ALA A 202 11.65 -7.28 -8.18
CA ALA A 202 12.29 -7.04 -6.89
C ALA A 202 11.52 -5.98 -6.07
N PHE A 203 11.04 -4.92 -6.71
CA PHE A 203 10.25 -3.89 -6.03
C PHE A 203 8.89 -4.41 -5.54
N VAL A 204 8.18 -5.19 -6.36
CA VAL A 204 6.92 -5.82 -5.96
C VAL A 204 7.14 -6.83 -4.81
N ALA A 205 8.25 -7.58 -4.85
CA ALA A 205 8.64 -8.47 -3.76
C ALA A 205 8.99 -7.72 -2.48
N GLU A 206 9.71 -6.59 -2.57
CA GLU A 206 9.99 -5.71 -1.43
C GLU A 206 8.69 -5.21 -0.79
N CYS A 207 7.74 -4.78 -1.62
CA CYS A 207 6.43 -4.36 -1.17
C CYS A 207 5.68 -5.49 -0.43
N HIS A 208 5.67 -6.69 -1.01
CA HIS A 208 4.99 -7.86 -0.42
C HIS A 208 5.65 -8.34 0.88
N ASN A 209 6.98 -8.44 0.89
CA ASN A 209 7.72 -9.09 1.97
C ASN A 209 8.13 -8.15 3.09
N SER A 210 8.12 -6.83 2.87
CA SER A 210 8.57 -5.84 3.85
C SER A 210 7.51 -4.77 4.13
N LEU A 211 7.01 -4.07 3.11
CA LEU A 211 6.09 -2.95 3.31
C LEU A 211 4.74 -3.41 3.89
N ILE A 212 4.15 -4.47 3.34
CA ILE A 212 2.89 -5.04 3.85
C ILE A 212 3.01 -5.50 5.32
N PRO A 213 4.01 -6.31 5.71
CA PRO A 213 4.20 -6.67 7.11
C PRO A 213 4.39 -5.47 8.04
N ARG A 214 5.17 -4.46 7.64
CA ARG A 214 5.33 -3.22 8.42
C ARG A 214 4.03 -2.45 8.59
N PHE A 215 3.18 -2.42 7.56
CA PHE A 215 1.87 -1.82 7.65
C PHE A 215 0.97 -2.53 8.68
N PHE A 216 0.96 -3.87 8.68
CA PHE A 216 0.18 -4.62 9.67
C PHE A 216 0.79 -4.55 11.08
N HIS A 217 2.11 -4.40 11.21
CA HIS A 217 2.74 -4.08 12.48
C HIS A 217 2.23 -2.75 13.06
N LEU A 218 2.20 -1.68 12.25
CA LEU A 218 1.62 -0.40 12.64
C LEU A 218 0.15 -0.54 13.09
N CYS A 219 -0.65 -1.33 12.36
CA CYS A 219 -2.02 -1.64 12.76
C CYS A 219 -2.10 -2.33 14.14
N GLY A 220 -1.16 -3.23 14.42
CA GLY A 220 -1.01 -3.88 15.73
C GLY A 220 -0.67 -2.89 16.84
N SER A 221 0.26 -1.96 16.59
CA SER A 221 0.63 -0.92 17.56
C SER A 221 -0.53 0.05 17.85
N VAL A 222 -1.33 0.40 16.83
CA VAL A 222 -2.57 1.16 17.01
C VAL A 222 -3.54 0.40 17.92
N LEU A 223 -3.75 -0.90 17.70
CA LEU A 223 -4.60 -1.71 18.56
C LEU A 223 -4.10 -1.76 20.01
N ALA A 224 -2.79 -1.97 20.19
CA ALA A 224 -2.16 -2.04 21.50
C ALA A 224 -2.31 -0.72 22.30
N SER A 225 -2.31 0.42 21.61
CA SER A 225 -2.49 1.73 22.26
C SER A 225 -3.86 1.96 22.92
N LYS A 226 -4.88 1.17 22.53
CA LYS A 226 -6.21 1.18 23.16
C LYS A 226 -6.47 0.00 24.10
N GLY A 227 -5.62 -1.03 24.06
CA GLY A 227 -5.76 -2.23 24.90
C GLY A 227 -5.17 -2.07 26.30
N ASN A 228 -4.40 -1.00 26.53
CA ASN A 228 -3.85 -0.58 27.82
C ASN A 228 -4.64 0.61 28.37
#